data_AF-A0A6A6DIA1-F1
#
_entry.id   AF-A0A6A6DIA1-F1
#
_cell.length_a   1.000
_cell.length_b   1.000
_cell.length_c   1.000
_cell.angle_alpha   90.00
_cell.angle_beta   90.00
_cell.angle_gamma   90.00
#
_symmetry.space_group_name_H-M   'P 1'
#
loop_
_entity.id
_entity.type
_entity.pdbx_description
1 polymer ?
#
loop_
_entity_poly.entity_id
_entity_poly.type
_entity_poly.pdbx_seq_one_letter_code
_entity_poly.pdbx_strand_id
1 'polypeptide(L)'
;RGAHPTTLAYLMGFFGKSCTWISRVWNGVLEHIHHFWGRRIELDKKPLTPEAIDMYAAAIESSLGDPDELIFGFIDGTEIPICRPIEDQQLYYSGHKKQHAIAHLVIVLPDGFLGEIF
;
A
#
# COMPACT_ATOMS: atom_id res chain seq x y z
N ARG A 1 3.14 10.25 -21.51
CA ARG A 1 4.26 9.73 -20.68
C ARG A 1 4.22 10.48 -19.35
N GLY A 2 3.81 9.83 -18.27
CA GLY A 2 3.66 10.47 -16.95
C GLY A 2 3.07 9.57 -15.85
N ALA A 3 3.15 8.25 -16.02
CA ALA A 3 2.61 7.28 -15.06
C ALA A 3 3.73 6.76 -14.13
N HIS A 4 4.50 7.67 -13.54
CA HIS A 4 5.42 7.35 -12.46
C HIS A 4 5.44 8.49 -11.44
N PRO A 5 5.66 8.18 -10.15
CA PRO A 5 5.80 9.21 -9.12
C PRO A 5 6.81 10.26 -9.57
N THR A 6 6.40 11.52 -9.66
CA THR A 6 7.26 12.63 -10.09
C THR A 6 7.36 13.64 -8.96
N THR A 7 8.51 14.30 -8.85
CA THR A 7 8.77 15.21 -7.73
C THR A 7 7.84 16.44 -7.77
N LEU A 8 7.49 16.98 -6.62
CA LEU A 8 6.68 18.21 -6.53
C LEU A 8 7.35 19.39 -7.26
N ALA A 9 8.68 19.48 -7.19
CA ALA A 9 9.46 20.48 -7.91
C ALA A 9 9.29 20.37 -9.43
N TYR A 10 9.26 19.15 -9.97
CA TYR A 10 8.97 18.94 -11.39
C TYR A 10 7.55 19.41 -11.74
N LEU A 11 6.55 19.07 -10.92
CA LEU A 11 5.16 19.49 -11.16
C LEU A 11 5.01 21.01 -11.13
N MET A 12 5.72 21.70 -10.22
CA MET A 12 5.76 23.16 -10.20
C MET A 12 6.29 23.75 -11.51
N GLY A 13 7.39 23.20 -12.03
CA GLY A 13 7.97 23.62 -13.31
C GLY A 13 7.06 23.30 -14.50
N PHE A 14 6.47 22.10 -14.53
CA PHE A 14 5.63 21.62 -15.62
C PHE A 14 4.31 22.42 -15.73
N PHE A 15 3.64 22.65 -14.60
CA PHE A 15 2.37 23.38 -14.58
C PHE A 15 2.53 24.91 -14.49
N GLY A 16 3.72 25.40 -14.13
CA GLY A 16 3.95 26.83 -13.87
C GLY A 16 3.11 27.35 -12.70
N LYS A 17 2.84 26.50 -11.71
CA LYS A 17 1.98 26.82 -10.55
C LYS A 17 2.77 26.71 -9.25
N SER A 18 2.34 27.48 -8.25
CA SER A 18 2.92 27.42 -6.92
C SER A 18 2.67 26.07 -6.25
N CYS A 19 3.55 25.69 -5.32
CA CYS A 19 3.40 24.50 -4.47
C CYS A 19 2.00 24.45 -3.82
N THR A 20 1.53 25.56 -3.24
CA THR A 20 0.22 25.66 -2.61
C THR A 20 -0.93 25.39 -3.58
N TRP A 21 -0.84 25.90 -4.81
CA TRP A 21 -1.88 25.68 -5.81
C TRP A 21 -1.97 24.20 -6.18
N ILE A 22 -0.82 23.56 -6.44
CA ILE A 22 -0.75 22.13 -6.77
C ILE A 22 -1.29 21.29 -5.61
N SER A 23 -0.88 21.60 -4.38
CA SER A 23 -1.38 20.92 -3.18
C SER A 23 -2.90 21.05 -3.02
N ARG A 24 -3.47 22.23 -3.28
CA ARG A 24 -4.94 22.43 -3.22
C ARG A 24 -5.67 21.61 -4.27
N VAL A 25 -5.16 21.57 -5.50
CA VAL A 25 -5.79 20.76 -6.56
C VAL A 25 -5.68 19.28 -6.23
N TRP A 26 -4.51 18.80 -5.82
CA TRP A 26 -4.29 17.41 -5.44
C TRP A 26 -5.26 16.97 -4.33
N ASN A 27 -5.29 17.72 -3.23
CA ASN A 27 -6.15 17.39 -2.09
C ASN A 27 -7.64 17.52 -2.44
N GLY A 28 -8.02 18.52 -3.23
CA GLY A 28 -9.41 18.66 -3.68
C GLY A 28 -9.87 17.50 -4.59
N VAL A 29 -8.98 16.98 -5.44
CA VAL A 29 -9.26 15.79 -6.25
C VAL A 29 -9.36 14.55 -5.38
N LEU A 30 -8.45 14.36 -4.42
CA LEU A 30 -8.52 13.25 -3.46
C LEU A 30 -9.83 13.28 -2.67
N GLU A 31 -10.22 14.44 -2.15
CA GLU A 31 -11.46 14.63 -1.41
C GLU A 31 -12.68 14.33 -2.29
N HIS A 32 -12.67 14.78 -3.54
CA HIS A 32 -13.74 14.48 -4.50
C HIS A 32 -13.85 12.98 -4.76
N ILE A 33 -12.75 12.29 -5.04
CA ILE A 33 -12.74 10.84 -5.26
C ILE A 33 -13.26 10.13 -4.02
N HIS A 34 -12.76 10.49 -2.83
CA HIS A 34 -13.19 9.90 -1.58
C HIS A 34 -14.68 10.15 -1.30
N HIS A 35 -15.20 11.35 -1.58
CA HIS A 35 -16.61 11.67 -1.37
C HIS A 35 -17.53 10.79 -2.24
N PHE A 36 -17.19 10.58 -3.51
CA PHE A 36 -18.03 9.82 -4.44
C PHE A 36 -17.81 8.31 -4.37
N TRP A 37 -16.58 7.88 -4.13
CA TRP A 37 -16.15 6.48 -4.25
C TRP A 37 -15.62 5.89 -2.96
N GLY A 38 -15.55 6.67 -1.86
CA GLY A 38 -14.95 6.25 -0.59
C GLY A 38 -15.47 4.91 -0.11
N ARG A 39 -16.79 4.69 -0.13
CA ARG A 39 -17.38 3.39 0.27
C ARG A 39 -16.92 2.20 -0.58
N ARG A 40 -16.54 2.42 -1.85
CA ARG A 40 -16.05 1.37 -2.77
C ARG A 40 -14.53 1.22 -2.74
N ILE A 41 -13.81 2.26 -2.33
CA ILE A 41 -12.35 2.30 -2.23
C ILE A 41 -11.89 1.85 -0.85
N GLU A 42 -12.68 2.11 0.19
CA GLU A 42 -12.59 1.40 1.47
C GLU A 42 -12.76 -0.08 1.14
N LEU A 43 -11.64 -0.80 1.05
CA LEU A 43 -11.61 -2.25 0.95
C LEU A 43 -12.55 -2.81 2.03
N ASP A 44 -13.31 -3.85 1.68
CA ASP A 44 -14.34 -4.41 2.55
C ASP A 44 -13.81 -4.55 3.97
N LYS A 45 -14.53 -4.06 4.98
CA LYS A 45 -13.99 -3.89 6.34
C LYS A 45 -13.76 -5.21 7.10
N LYS A 46 -13.90 -6.36 6.45
CA LYS A 46 -14.00 -7.66 7.11
C LYS A 46 -13.44 -8.88 6.33
N PRO A 47 -12.36 -8.80 5.55
CA PRO A 47 -11.74 -10.04 5.05
C PRO A 47 -11.13 -10.85 6.20
N LEU A 48 -10.83 -10.22 7.34
CA LEU A 48 -10.18 -10.82 8.51
C LEU A 48 -11.16 -11.00 9.69
N THR A 49 -12.33 -11.60 9.48
CA THR A 49 -13.13 -12.09 10.63
C THR A 49 -12.49 -13.35 11.21
N PRO A 50 -12.73 -13.69 12.49
CA PRO A 50 -12.22 -14.95 13.06
C PRO A 50 -12.57 -16.17 12.20
N GLU A 51 -13.81 -16.23 11.70
CA GLU A 51 -14.27 -17.34 10.86
C GLU A 51 -13.55 -17.39 9.51
N ALA A 52 -13.26 -16.22 8.92
CA ALA A 52 -12.51 -16.14 7.67
C ALA A 52 -11.04 -16.53 7.87
N ILE A 53 -10.41 -16.10 8.97
CA ILE A 53 -9.03 -16.46 9.33
C ILE A 53 -8.89 -17.97 9.50
N ASP A 54 -9.81 -18.61 10.24
CA ASP A 54 -9.80 -20.07 10.42
C ASP A 54 -9.95 -20.80 9.08
N MET A 55 -10.84 -20.29 8.21
CA MET A 55 -11.02 -20.83 6.86
C MET A 55 -9.75 -20.68 6.01
N TYR A 56 -9.07 -19.54 6.07
CA TYR A 56 -7.84 -19.29 5.34
C TYR A 56 -6.69 -20.15 5.85
N ALA A 57 -6.56 -20.31 7.16
CA ALA A 57 -5.56 -21.18 7.77
C ALA A 57 -5.74 -22.62 7.29
N ALA A 58 -6.96 -23.17 7.37
CA ALA A 58 -7.24 -24.51 6.87
C ALA A 58 -6.97 -24.68 5.36
N ALA A 59 -7.28 -23.65 4.55
CA ALA A 59 -7.00 -23.66 3.11
C ALA A 59 -5.49 -23.70 2.80
N ILE A 60 -4.68 -22.96 3.56
CA ILE A 60 -3.22 -22.94 3.41
C ILE A 60 -2.61 -24.26 3.90
N GLU A 61 -3.03 -24.73 5.07
CA GLU A 61 -2.57 -25.98 5.69
C GLU A 61 -2.80 -27.17 4.76
N SER A 62 -4.02 -27.29 4.20
CA SER A 62 -4.35 -28.33 3.21
C SER A 62 -3.56 -28.24 1.90
N SER A 63 -3.07 -27.05 1.54
CA SER A 63 -2.29 -26.82 0.32
C SER A 63 -0.78 -27.04 0.50
N LEU A 64 -0.24 -26.71 1.68
CA LEU A 64 1.18 -26.85 2.01
C LEU A 64 1.53 -28.24 2.58
N GLY A 65 0.56 -28.94 3.16
CA GLY A 65 0.76 -30.27 3.74
C GLY A 65 1.53 -30.26 5.06
N ASP A 66 1.63 -29.11 5.72
CA ASP A 66 2.24 -28.94 7.04
C ASP A 66 1.19 -28.47 8.05
N PRO A 67 0.74 -29.35 8.96
CA PRO A 67 -0.35 -29.07 9.89
C PRO A 67 0.02 -28.20 11.11
N ASP A 68 1.30 -27.88 11.30
CA ASP A 68 1.76 -27.19 12.52
C ASP A 68 1.92 -25.66 12.34
N GLU A 69 1.68 -25.13 11.14
CA GLU A 69 1.79 -23.69 10.86
C GLU A 69 0.41 -22.99 10.85
N LEU A 70 0.13 -22.18 11.88
CA LEU A 70 -1.03 -21.27 11.97
C LEU A 70 -0.91 -20.08 10.99
N ILE A 71 -0.73 -20.35 9.70
CA ILE A 71 -0.59 -19.34 8.65
C ILE A 71 -1.94 -19.13 7.97
N PHE A 72 -2.48 -17.93 8.02
CA PHE A 72 -3.73 -17.55 7.34
C PHE A 72 -3.52 -16.66 6.11
N GLY A 73 -2.28 -16.28 5.80
CA GLY A 73 -1.95 -15.45 4.66
C GLY A 73 -0.46 -15.12 4.59
N PHE A 74 -0.04 -14.55 3.47
CA PHE A 74 1.36 -14.21 3.21
C PHE A 74 1.53 -12.72 3.06
N ILE A 75 2.64 -12.17 3.56
CA ILE A 75 2.94 -10.76 3.37
C ILE A 75 3.41 -10.55 1.93
N ASP A 76 2.72 -9.69 1.19
CA ASP A 76 3.21 -9.12 -0.06
C ASP A 76 3.59 -7.66 0.16
N GLY A 77 4.66 -7.25 -0.50
CA GLY A 77 5.30 -5.96 -0.28
C GLY A 77 5.63 -5.28 -1.58
N THR A 78 5.07 -4.09 -1.80
CA THR A 78 5.52 -3.20 -2.86
C THR A 78 6.44 -2.14 -2.26
N GLU A 79 7.71 -2.17 -2.64
CA GLU A 79 8.65 -1.09 -2.34
C GLU A 79 8.51 0.03 -3.40
N ILE A 80 8.11 1.22 -2.96
CA ILE A 80 8.03 2.40 -3.82
C ILE A 80 9.28 3.25 -3.59
N PRO A 81 10.15 3.44 -4.60
CA PRO A 81 11.37 4.23 -4.45
C PRO A 81 11.04 5.70 -4.16
N ILE A 82 11.79 6.28 -3.24
CA ILE A 82 11.69 7.71 -2.88
C ILE A 82 13.06 8.39 -2.94
N CYS A 83 13.07 9.71 -2.95
CA CYS A 83 14.29 10.47 -2.71
C CYS A 83 14.81 10.21 -1.29
N ARG A 84 16.12 10.37 -1.07
CA ARG A 84 16.73 10.29 0.25
C ARG A 84 16.05 11.30 1.19
N PRO A 85 15.38 10.86 2.26
CA PRO A 85 14.72 11.77 3.18
C PRO A 85 15.74 12.54 4.00
N ILE A 86 15.34 13.66 4.60
CA ILE A 86 16.25 14.47 5.43
C ILE A 86 16.38 13.83 6.81
N GLU A 87 15.25 13.43 7.39
CA GLU A 87 15.12 12.78 8.69
C GLU A 87 14.92 11.26 8.51
N ASP A 88 15.28 10.49 9.53
CA ASP A 88 15.04 9.03 9.62
C ASP A 88 15.43 8.19 8.39
N GLN A 89 16.51 8.59 7.70
CA GLN A 89 16.97 7.95 6.47
C GLN A 89 17.13 6.43 6.56
N GLN A 90 17.57 5.94 7.72
CA GLN A 90 17.76 4.50 7.96
C GLN A 90 16.43 3.74 7.95
N LEU A 91 15.32 4.35 8.38
CA LEU A 91 14.00 3.72 8.36
C LEU A 91 13.51 3.47 6.93
N TYR A 92 13.92 4.32 5.98
CA TYR A 92 13.48 4.24 4.59
C TYR A 92 14.51 3.57 3.68
N TYR A 93 15.65 3.11 4.18
CA TYR A 93 16.69 2.50 3.33
C TYR A 93 16.49 0.99 3.19
N SER A 94 16.12 0.51 2.00
CA SER A 94 16.09 -0.92 1.69
C SER A 94 17.49 -1.42 1.39
N GLY A 95 18.07 -2.19 2.31
CA GLY A 95 19.37 -2.83 2.10
C GLY A 95 19.35 -3.84 0.94
N HIS A 96 18.20 -4.49 0.73
CA HIS A 96 18.02 -5.46 -0.36
C HIS A 96 18.07 -4.79 -1.75
N LYS A 97 17.36 -3.68 -1.94
CA LYS A 97 17.37 -2.92 -3.22
C LYS A 97 18.44 -1.82 -3.30
N LYS A 98 19.15 -1.56 -2.19
CA LYS A 98 20.17 -0.50 -2.06
C LYS A 98 19.66 0.91 -2.38
N GLN A 99 18.38 1.19 -2.09
CA GLN A 99 17.74 2.48 -2.37
C GLN A 99 16.85 2.91 -1.20
N HIS A 100 16.50 4.20 -1.15
CA HIS A 100 15.46 4.67 -0.23
C HIS A 100 14.08 4.36 -0.83
N ALA A 101 13.22 3.72 -0.07
CA ALA A 101 11.89 3.29 -0.49
C ALA A 101 10.91 3.29 0.69
N ILE A 102 9.63 3.44 0.38
CA ILE A 102 8.54 3.16 1.31
C ILE A 102 8.05 1.74 1.00
N ALA A 103 8.06 0.87 2.00
CA ALA A 103 7.49 -0.48 1.88
C ALA A 103 5.99 -0.42 2.20
N HIS A 104 5.16 -0.68 1.20
CA HIS A 104 3.74 -0.93 1.39
C HIS A 104 3.54 -2.43 1.53
N LEU A 105 3.28 -2.88 2.76
CA LEU A 105 3.06 -4.28 3.09
C LEU A 105 1.56 -4.52 3.22
N VAL A 106 1.08 -5.62 2.65
CA VAL A 106 -0.29 -6.11 2.74
C VAL A 106 -0.26 -7.62 2.95
N ILE A 107 -1.35 -8.19 3.43
CA ILE A 107 -1.49 -9.65 3.53
C ILE A 107 -2.26 -10.13 2.32
N VAL A 108 -1.68 -11.03 1.54
CA VAL A 108 -2.40 -11.74 0.48
C VAL A 108 -3.13 -12.91 1.12
N LEU A 109 -4.46 -12.90 0.98
CA LEU A 109 -5.35 -13.91 1.53
C LEU A 109 -5.66 -14.99 0.48
N PRO A 110 -6.01 -16.21 0.92
CA PRO A 110 -6.35 -17.32 0.01
C PRO A 110 -7.50 -17.06 -0.96
N ASP A 111 -8.39 -16.12 -0.65
CA ASP A 111 -9.48 -15.69 -1.54
C ASP A 111 -9.02 -14.74 -2.67
N GLY A 112 -7.73 -14.39 -2.69
CA GLY A 112 -7.13 -13.48 -3.65
C GLY A 112 -7.32 -12.00 -3.31
N PHE A 113 -7.93 -11.68 -2.17
CA PHE A 113 -8.03 -10.31 -1.68
C PHE A 113 -6.83 -9.94 -0.80
N LEU A 114 -6.73 -8.63 -0.54
CA LEU A 114 -5.71 -8.07 0.34
C LEU A 114 -6.32 -7.83 1.72
N GLY A 115 -5.70 -8.40 2.75
CA GLY A 115 -5.94 -8.12 4.15
C GLY A 115 -5.02 -7.01 4.65
N GLU A 116 -5.60 -6.07 5.39
CA GLU A 116 -4.90 -5.00 6.11
C GLU A 116 -5.10 -5.25 7.61
N ILE A 117 -4.03 -5.20 8.41
CA ILE A 117 -4.08 -5.48 9.86
C ILE A 117 -4.01 -4.22 10.72
N PHE A 118 -3.77 -3.03 10.16
CA PHE A 118 -3.66 -1.79 10.93
C PHE A 118 -4.11 -0.57 10.14
#